data_AF-A0A238ZUT7-F1
#
_entry.id   AF-A0A238ZUT7-F1
#
_cell.length_a   1.000
_cell.length_b   1.000
_cell.length_c   1.000
_cell.angle_alpha   90.00
_cell.angle_beta   90.00
_cell.angle_gamma   90.00
#
_symmetry.space_group_name_H-M   'P 1'
#
loop_
_entity.id
_entity.type
_entity.pdbx_description
1 polymer ?
#
loop_
_entity_poly.entity_id
_entity_poly.type
_entity_poly.pdbx_seq_one_letter_code
_entity_poly.pdbx_strand_id
1 'polypeptide(L)'
;MSATLTPADDRIAELRDEIDACDAELIRLVQRRLAVSQEIGELRRATGGTRLSLSREQQVLARFQDALGPDGAALGMLLLRQGRGRL
;
A
#
# COMPACT_ATOMS: atom_id res chain seq x y z
N MET A 1 -17.95 35.93 -16.96
CA MET A 1 -19.02 34.91 -16.98
C MET A 1 -18.81 34.04 -15.75
N SER A 2 -19.56 34.29 -14.67
CA SER A 2 -19.43 33.49 -13.45
C SER A 2 -20.13 32.15 -13.67
N ALA A 3 -19.38 31.06 -13.60
CA ALA A 3 -19.97 29.73 -13.50
C ALA A 3 -20.64 29.62 -12.12
N THR A 4 -21.95 29.45 -12.10
CA THR A 4 -22.69 29.12 -10.88
C THR A 4 -22.30 27.70 -10.46
N LEU A 5 -21.55 27.56 -9.36
CA LEU A 5 -21.33 26.27 -8.72
C LEU A 5 -22.68 25.66 -8.36
N THR A 6 -22.88 24.40 -8.72
CA THR A 6 -24.08 23.65 -8.37
C THR A 6 -23.88 22.95 -7.02
N PRO A 7 -24.96 22.60 -6.30
CA PRO A 7 -24.85 21.77 -5.09
C PRO A 7 -24.14 20.42 -5.32
N ALA A 8 -24.17 19.91 -6.57
CA ALA A 8 -23.41 18.72 -6.94
C ALA A 8 -21.90 18.99 -7.00
N ASP A 9 -21.48 20.17 -7.45
CA ASP A 9 -20.07 20.58 -7.47
C ASP A 9 -19.51 20.70 -6.06
N ASP A 10 -20.29 21.29 -5.13
CA ASP A 10 -19.93 21.36 -3.71
C ASP A 10 -19.76 19.96 -3.10
N ARG A 11 -20.72 19.05 -3.36
CA ARG A 11 -20.64 17.68 -2.84
C ARG A 11 -19.47 16.89 -3.43
N ILE A 12 -19.14 17.11 -4.69
CA ILE A 12 -17.97 16.49 -5.34
C ILE A 12 -16.67 17.01 -4.71
N ALA A 13 -16.60 18.30 -4.35
CA ALA A 13 -15.45 18.87 -3.66
C ALA A 13 -15.24 18.21 -2.29
N GLU A 14 -16.30 18.09 -1.48
CA GLU A 14 -16.24 17.41 -0.17
C GLU A 14 -15.77 15.95 -0.29
N LEU A 15 -16.27 15.22 -1.28
CA LEU A 15 -15.87 13.82 -1.51
C LEU A 15 -14.40 13.70 -1.94
N ARG A 16 -13.86 14.70 -2.64
CA ARG A 16 -12.44 14.73 -3.00
C ARG A 16 -11.56 15.00 -1.79
N ASP A 17 -11.98 15.88 -0.90
CA ASP A 17 -11.27 16.11 0.37
C ASP A 17 -11.25 14.83 1.23
N GLU A 18 -12.33 14.03 1.20
CA GLU A 18 -12.38 12.72 1.86
C GLU A 18 -11.42 11.71 1.22
N ILE A 19 -11.32 11.69 -0.12
CA ILE A 19 -10.33 10.86 -0.83
C ILE A 19 -8.91 11.27 -0.46
N ASP A 20 -8.61 12.57 -0.45
CA ASP A 20 -7.27 13.08 -0.13
C ASP A 20 -6.86 12.70 1.30
N ALA A 21 -7.80 12.75 2.25
CA ALA A 21 -7.57 12.27 3.62
C ALA A 21 -7.30 10.76 3.66
N CYS A 22 -8.08 9.95 2.93
CA CYS A 22 -7.85 8.51 2.82
C CYS A 22 -6.47 8.20 2.21
N ASP A 23 -6.09 8.90 1.15
CA ASP A 23 -4.80 8.73 0.48
C ASP A 23 -3.63 9.08 1.41
N ALA A 24 -3.75 10.14 2.22
CA ALA A 24 -2.76 10.47 3.24
C ALA A 24 -2.57 9.33 4.26
N GLU A 25 -3.65 8.70 4.70
CA GLU A 25 -3.59 7.55 5.61
C GLU A 25 -2.96 6.32 4.94
N LEU A 26 -3.36 6.00 3.70
CA LEU A 26 -2.81 4.91 2.93
C LEU A 26 -1.30 5.07 2.73
N ILE A 27 -0.85 6.27 2.34
CA ILE A 27 0.58 6.58 2.16
C ILE A 27 1.34 6.36 3.48
N ARG A 28 0.82 6.88 4.60
CA ARG A 28 1.44 6.70 5.92
C ARG A 28 1.56 5.22 6.30
N LEU A 29 0.51 4.44 6.06
CA LEU A 29 0.50 2.99 6.34
C LEU A 29 1.48 2.23 5.44
N VAL A 30 1.54 2.58 4.15
CA VAL A 30 2.49 1.99 3.20
C VAL A 30 3.93 2.27 3.63
N GLN A 31 4.27 3.52 3.95
CA GLN A 31 5.60 3.90 4.43
C GLN A 31 5.99 3.10 5.68
N ARG A 32 5.07 2.98 6.66
CA ARG A 32 5.31 2.19 7.87
C ARG A 32 5.54 0.71 7.55
N ARG A 33 4.72 0.12 6.67
CA ARG A 33 4.85 -1.28 6.24
C ARG A 33 6.20 -1.53 5.56
N LEU A 34 6.69 -0.58 4.76
CA LEU A 34 7.99 -0.68 4.09
C LEU A 34 9.14 -0.62 5.09
N ALA A 35 9.11 0.30 6.05
CA ALA A 35 10.12 0.39 7.10
C ALA A 35 10.22 -0.92 7.91
N VAL A 36 9.08 -1.50 8.32
CA VAL A 36 9.05 -2.79 9.02
C VAL A 36 9.57 -3.93 8.13
N SER A 37 9.26 -3.92 6.83
CA SER A 37 9.76 -4.95 5.90
C SER A 37 11.29 -4.89 5.74
N GLN A 38 11.85 -3.67 5.73
CA GLN A 38 13.30 -3.45 5.65
C GLN A 38 14.01 -3.91 6.91
N GLU A 39 13.48 -3.58 8.09
CA GLU A 39 14.00 -4.03 9.39
C GLU A 39 14.05 -5.57 9.49
N ILE A 40 12.98 -6.25 9.05
CA ILE A 40 12.96 -7.73 8.96
C ILE A 40 14.07 -8.23 8.02
N GLY A 41 14.27 -7.57 6.88
CA GLY A 41 15.32 -7.91 5.93
C GLY A 41 16.73 -7.73 6.49
N GLU A 42 16.96 -6.69 7.29
CA GLU A 42 18.22 -6.44 7.99
C GLU A 42 18.51 -7.52 9.04
N LEU A 43 17.54 -7.85 9.89
CA LEU A 43 17.68 -8.91 10.90
C LEU A 43 17.98 -10.28 10.28
N ARG A 44 17.36 -10.60 9.14
CA ARG A 44 17.64 -11.84 8.39
C ARG A 44 19.04 -11.87 7.82
N ARG A 45 19.51 -10.75 7.25
CA ARG A 45 20.89 -10.64 6.75
C ARG A 45 21.90 -10.82 7.87
N ALA A 46 21.66 -10.21 9.04
CA ALA A 46 22.52 -10.33 10.21
C ALA A 46 22.62 -11.77 10.74
N THR A 47 21.57 -12.58 10.59
CA THR A 47 21.50 -13.97 11.05
C THR A 47 21.89 -15.01 9.98
N GLY A 48 22.36 -14.58 8.81
CA GLY A 48 22.74 -15.48 7.70
C GLY A 48 21.54 -16.18 7.04
N GLY A 49 20.31 -15.72 7.32
CA GLY A 49 19.09 -16.25 6.74
C GLY A 49 18.85 -15.74 5.31
N THR A 50 17.92 -16.39 4.61
CA THR A 50 17.53 -15.94 3.26
C THR A 50 16.81 -14.59 3.33
N ARG A 51 17.13 -13.70 2.39
CA ARG A 51 16.48 -12.38 2.26
C ARG A 51 14.96 -12.50 2.06
N LEU A 52 14.48 -13.65 1.56
CA LEU A 52 13.10 -13.91 1.14
C LEU A 52 12.51 -15.17 1.81
N SER A 53 11.22 -15.13 2.13
CA SER A 53 10.42 -16.31 2.47
C SER A 53 9.25 -16.39 1.51
N LEU A 54 9.33 -17.31 0.55
CA LEU A 54 8.30 -17.49 -0.48
C LEU A 54 6.92 -17.76 0.12
N SER A 55 6.85 -18.58 1.18
CA SER A 55 5.61 -18.86 1.89
C SER A 55 4.99 -17.60 2.51
N ARG A 56 5.82 -16.69 3.06
CA ARG A 56 5.32 -15.43 3.61
C ARG A 56 4.85 -14.47 2.52
N GLU A 57 5.53 -14.43 1.38
CA GLU A 57 5.10 -13.62 0.23
C GLU A 57 3.75 -14.09 -0.31
N GLN A 58 3.56 -15.39 -0.48
CA GLN A 58 2.27 -15.95 -0.90
C GLN A 58 1.13 -15.58 0.07
N GLN A 59 1.36 -15.67 1.39
CA GLN A 59 0.37 -15.25 2.39
C GLN A 59 0.01 -13.77 2.29
N VAL A 60 0.97 -12.90 1.94
CA VAL A 60 0.70 -11.48 1.72
C VAL A 60 -0.17 -11.30 0.49
N LEU A 61 0.17 -11.93 -0.64
CA LEU A 61 -0.60 -11.83 -1.87
C LEU A 61 -2.05 -12.31 -1.67
N ALA A 62 -2.23 -13.48 -1.02
CA ALA A 62 -3.54 -14.00 -0.69
C ALA A 62 -4.35 -13.02 0.17
N ARG A 63 -3.76 -12.45 1.24
CA ARG A 63 -4.46 -11.48 2.08
C ARG A 63 -4.96 -10.27 1.30
N PHE A 64 -4.15 -9.73 0.39
CA PHE A 64 -4.57 -8.58 -0.41
C PHE A 64 -5.63 -8.98 -1.45
N GLN A 65 -5.49 -10.15 -2.08
CA GLN A 65 -6.49 -10.66 -3.02
C GLN A 65 -7.84 -10.91 -2.35
N ASP A 66 -7.85 -11.50 -1.15
CA ASP A 66 -9.07 -11.77 -0.40
C ASP A 66 -9.80 -10.49 0.02
N ALA A 67 -9.04 -9.43 0.33
CA ALA A 67 -9.59 -8.16 0.78
C ALA A 67 -10.03 -7.22 -0.36
N LEU A 68 -9.32 -7.23 -1.49
CA LEU A 68 -9.49 -6.24 -2.57
C LEU A 68 -9.82 -6.87 -3.94
N GLY A 69 -9.98 -8.20 -4.00
CA GLY A 69 -10.25 -8.93 -5.23
C GLY A 69 -9.02 -9.06 -6.14
N PRO A 70 -9.24 -9.22 -7.47
CA PRO A 70 -8.17 -9.49 -8.43
C PRO A 70 -7.00 -8.49 -8.39
N ASP A 71 -7.30 -7.19 -8.24
CA ASP A 71 -6.29 -6.13 -8.21
C ASP A 71 -5.52 -6.06 -6.86
N GLY A 72 -6.06 -6.68 -5.82
CA GLY A 72 -5.41 -6.78 -4.52
C GLY A 72 -4.05 -7.48 -4.62
N ALA A 73 -3.97 -8.59 -5.34
CA ALA A 73 -2.72 -9.30 -5.55
C ALA A 73 -1.64 -8.41 -6.19
N ALA A 74 -2.03 -7.55 -7.13
CA ALA A 74 -1.12 -6.60 -7.78
C ALA A 74 -0.60 -5.55 -6.78
N LEU A 75 -1.46 -5.00 -5.92
CA LEU A 75 -1.03 -4.09 -4.84
C LEU A 75 -0.07 -4.79 -3.87
N GLY A 76 -0.40 -6.02 -3.45
CA GLY A 76 0.47 -6.82 -2.59
C GLY A 76 1.86 -7.04 -3.21
N MET A 77 1.91 -7.32 -4.52
CA MET A 77 3.16 -7.50 -5.27
C MET A 77 4.02 -6.21 -5.29
N LEU A 78 3.39 -5.05 -5.51
CA LEU A 78 4.09 -3.76 -5.48
C LEU A 78 4.75 -3.51 -4.12
N LEU A 79 4.01 -3.75 -3.03
CA LEU A 79 4.50 -3.56 -1.67
C LEU A 79 5.62 -4.55 -1.30
N LEU A 80 5.54 -5.80 -1.75
CA LEU A 80 6.60 -6.78 -1.58
C LEU A 80 7.87 -6.37 -2.35
N ARG A 81 7.74 -5.92 -3.60
CA ARG A 81 8.88 -5.47 -4.41
C ARG A 81 9.59 -4.27 -3.77
N GLN A 82 8.84 -3.29 -3.27
CA GLN A 82 9.43 -2.13 -2.58
C GLN A 82 10.09 -2.51 -1.25
N GLY A 83 9.47 -3.37 -0.45
CA GLY A 83 9.99 -3.75 0.88
C GLY A 83 11.30 -4.56 0.84
N ARG A 84 11.53 -5.33 -0.24
CA ARG A 84 12.74 -6.15 -0.40
C ARG A 84 13.96 -5.36 -0.87
N GLY A 85 13.75 -4.17 -1.45
CA GLY A 85 14.75 -3.45 -2.23
C GLY A 85 14.97 -4.08 -3.63
N ARG A 86 15.81 -3.46 -4.47
CA ARG A 86 16.22 -4.09 -5.75
C ARG A 86 16.95 -5.40 -5.41
N LEU A 87 16.50 -6.48 -6.06
CA LEU A 87 17.22 -7.75 -6.14
C LEU A 87 18.48 -7.55 -6.97
#